data_AF-A0A936GIR4-F1
#
_entry.id   AF-A0A936GIR4-F1
#
_cell.length_a   1.000
_cell.length_b   1.000
_cell.length_c   1.000
_cell.angle_alpha   90.00
_cell.angle_beta   90.00
_cell.angle_gamma   90.00
#
_symmetry.space_group_name_H-M   'P 1'
#
loop_
_entity.id
_entity.type
_entity.pdbx_description
1 polymer ?
#
loop_
_entity_poly.entity_id
_entity_poly.type
_entity_poly.pdbx_seq_one_letter_code
_entity_poly.pdbx_strand_id
1 'polypeptide(L)'
;MGAGIQLYLSSGKRGSGSESEYYKWEYVETWKFSVQELYSFVKPYWYCWKTVPSSNYYVGSSEGFSQNVISNQPLDFISTETNRLFYRYSINVFQYSMNRHSYQYFKQLKEQLENKSSLFEKTPVVLNSNISCLSNKNEVVLGYFEVSEVDSTRIFIDKKELTDDFLWTGLVNYDSECYKKKIPISQKDDIDLRLVADTVVLIIDGRRDTSLIYHYSRTCFDCTTKGFPNVPPDYWKE
;
A
#
# COMPACT_ATOMS: atom_id res chain seq x y z
N MET A 1 7.81 -18.32 0.97
CA MET A 1 6.67 -17.48 0.57
C MET A 1 5.99 -17.04 1.84
N GLY A 2 5.87 -15.73 2.09
CA GLY A 2 5.21 -15.21 3.29
C GLY A 2 3.71 -15.50 3.26
N ALA A 3 3.07 -15.53 4.43
CA ALA A 3 1.61 -15.63 4.52
C ALA A 3 0.98 -14.30 4.08
N GLY A 4 -0.16 -14.35 3.40
CA GLY A 4 -0.82 -13.18 2.85
C GLY A 4 -1.98 -13.50 1.93
N ILE A 5 -2.66 -12.46 1.47
CA ILE A 5 -3.82 -12.58 0.58
C ILE A 5 -3.39 -12.14 -0.81
N GLN A 6 -3.66 -12.97 -1.81
CA GLN A 6 -3.55 -12.58 -3.21
C GLN A 6 -4.90 -12.04 -3.69
N LEU A 7 -4.90 -10.79 -4.14
CA LEU A 7 -6.04 -10.20 -4.83
C LEU A 7 -5.94 -10.51 -6.32
N TYR A 8 -7.07 -10.92 -6.90
CA TYR A 8 -7.21 -11.17 -8.32
C TYR A 8 -8.20 -10.18 -8.91
N LEU A 9 -7.89 -9.77 -10.13
CA LEU A 9 -8.70 -8.91 -10.95
C LEU A 9 -9.33 -9.75 -12.07
N SER A 10 -10.63 -9.59 -12.24
CA SER A 10 -11.34 -10.06 -13.42
C SER A 10 -12.12 -8.91 -14.01
N SER A 11 -11.89 -8.59 -15.27
CA SER A 11 -12.67 -7.63 -16.05
C SER A 11 -13.50 -8.37 -17.09
N GLY A 12 -14.72 -7.86 -17.31
CA GLY A 12 -15.63 -8.37 -18.31
C GLY A 12 -16.74 -7.35 -18.54
N LYS A 13 -17.53 -7.56 -19.58
CA LYS A 13 -18.56 -6.61 -20.00
C LYS A 13 -19.56 -6.28 -18.89
N ARG A 14 -19.65 -4.99 -18.52
CA ARG A 14 -20.80 -4.38 -17.85
C ARG A 14 -21.25 -3.15 -18.64
N GLY A 15 -22.03 -3.35 -19.70
CA GLY A 15 -22.68 -2.25 -20.44
C GLY A 15 -22.55 -2.31 -21.96
N SER A 16 -23.29 -1.42 -22.63
CA SER A 16 -23.47 -1.32 -24.08
C SER A 16 -22.69 -0.17 -24.73
N GLY A 17 -21.55 0.23 -24.16
CA GLY A 17 -20.62 1.22 -24.72
C GLY A 17 -19.65 0.59 -25.73
N SER A 18 -18.96 1.43 -26.52
CA SER A 18 -17.96 0.96 -27.49
C SER A 18 -16.88 0.14 -26.79
N GLU A 19 -16.69 -1.10 -27.24
CA GLU A 19 -15.87 -2.10 -26.58
C GLU A 19 -14.39 -1.78 -26.76
N SER A 20 -13.74 -1.26 -25.71
CA SER A 20 -12.29 -1.28 -25.63
C SER A 20 -11.82 -2.70 -25.37
N GLU A 21 -10.84 -3.19 -26.14
CA GLU A 21 -10.17 -4.47 -25.87
C GLU A 21 -8.89 -4.28 -25.05
N TYR A 22 -8.62 -3.03 -24.64
CA TYR A 22 -7.42 -2.64 -23.93
C TYR A 22 -7.79 -1.92 -22.65
N TYR A 23 -7.08 -2.23 -21.58
CA TYR A 23 -7.42 -1.73 -20.25
C TYR A 23 -6.16 -1.41 -19.45
N LYS A 24 -6.26 -0.39 -18.63
CA LYS A 24 -5.31 -0.09 -17.56
C LYS A 24 -6.03 -0.18 -16.22
N TRP A 25 -5.35 -0.69 -15.21
CA TRP A 25 -5.83 -0.68 -13.83
C TRP A 25 -4.84 -0.04 -12.88
N GLU A 26 -5.39 0.74 -11.97
CA GLU A 26 -4.72 1.34 -10.83
C GLU A 26 -5.60 1.08 -9.61
N TYR A 27 -5.04 1.21 -8.40
CA TYR A 27 -5.86 1.11 -7.21
C TYR A 27 -5.45 2.11 -6.14
N VAL A 28 -6.39 2.43 -5.26
CA VAL A 28 -6.11 3.15 -4.02
C VAL A 28 -6.50 2.24 -2.88
N GLU A 29 -5.53 1.95 -2.02
CA GLU A 29 -5.73 1.13 -0.84
C GLU A 29 -5.87 1.99 0.41
N THR A 30 -6.56 1.47 1.41
CA THR A 30 -6.66 2.06 2.74
C THR A 30 -6.81 1.00 3.80
N TRP A 31 -6.14 1.17 4.93
CA TRP A 31 -6.26 0.23 6.03
C TRP A 31 -6.35 0.91 7.39
N LYS A 32 -7.11 0.28 8.29
CA LYS A 32 -7.23 0.64 9.70
C LYS A 32 -6.17 -0.11 10.50
N PHE A 33 -5.40 0.61 11.30
CA PHE A 33 -4.43 0.06 12.23
C PHE A 33 -4.49 0.79 13.57
N SER A 34 -3.84 0.24 14.60
CA SER A 34 -3.69 0.88 15.90
C SER A 34 -2.22 1.13 16.18
N VAL A 35 -1.92 2.24 16.85
CA VAL A 35 -0.61 2.49 17.46
C VAL A 35 -0.69 2.14 18.95
N GLN A 36 0.40 1.63 19.53
CA GLN A 36 0.46 1.40 20.97
C GLN A 36 0.69 2.73 21.67
N GLU A 37 -0.18 3.07 22.61
CA GLU A 37 0.04 4.20 23.50
C GLU A 37 1.00 3.75 24.61
N LEU A 38 2.14 4.43 24.72
CA LEU A 38 3.22 4.05 25.64
C LEU A 38 2.91 4.30 27.11
N TYR A 39 1.80 5.00 27.38
CA TYR A 39 1.29 5.25 28.72
C TYR A 39 -0.23 5.42 28.64
N SER A 40 -1.01 4.43 29.11
CA SER A 40 -2.05 4.66 30.13
C SER A 40 -3.17 3.62 30.12
N PHE A 41 -3.41 3.08 31.31
CA PHE A 41 -4.60 2.35 31.74
C PHE A 41 -5.90 3.20 31.76
N VAL A 42 -6.06 4.26 30.93
CA VAL A 42 -7.16 5.24 31.12
C VAL A 42 -7.81 5.80 29.84
N LYS A 43 -7.36 5.54 28.59
CA LYS A 43 -8.08 6.05 27.38
C LYS A 43 -8.09 5.09 26.17
N PRO A 44 -9.09 5.20 25.25
CA PRO A 44 -9.34 4.20 24.21
C PRO A 44 -8.32 4.22 23.07
N TYR A 45 -8.11 3.05 22.45
CA TYR A 45 -7.27 2.82 21.27
C TYR A 45 -7.32 3.96 20.25
N TRP A 46 -6.17 4.50 19.85
CA TRP A 46 -6.07 5.36 18.67
C TRP A 46 -6.01 4.49 17.42
N TYR A 47 -7.11 4.51 16.67
CA TYR A 47 -7.13 3.96 15.33
C TYR A 47 -6.57 5.00 14.36
N CYS A 48 -5.71 4.55 13.47
CA CYS A 48 -5.18 5.33 12.38
C CYS A 48 -5.66 4.72 11.05
N TRP A 49 -5.82 5.58 10.05
CA TRP A 49 -6.08 5.17 8.67
C TRP A 49 -4.94 5.65 7.79
N LYS A 50 -4.42 4.77 6.94
CA LYS A 50 -3.46 5.16 5.89
C LYS A 50 -4.09 4.88 4.54
N THR A 51 -4.05 5.87 3.65
CA THR A 51 -4.48 5.76 2.26
C THR A 51 -3.27 5.93 1.35
N VAL A 52 -3.06 5.00 0.43
CA VAL A 52 -1.91 5.02 -0.49
C VAL A 52 -2.39 4.63 -1.89
N PRO A 53 -1.96 5.35 -2.95
CA PRO A 53 -2.19 4.90 -4.32
C PRO A 53 -1.27 3.71 -4.66
N SER A 54 -1.65 2.91 -5.64
CA SER A 54 -0.83 1.83 -6.16
C SER A 54 0.50 2.39 -6.68
N SER A 55 1.60 1.75 -6.28
CA SER A 55 2.94 2.11 -6.75
C SER A 55 3.18 1.73 -8.21
N ASN A 56 2.38 0.80 -8.74
CA ASN A 56 2.40 0.37 -10.13
C ASN A 56 1.00 0.43 -10.74
N TYR A 57 0.96 0.37 -12.07
CA TYR A 57 -0.26 0.16 -12.85
C TYR A 57 -0.19 -1.20 -13.58
N TYR A 58 -1.35 -1.69 -13.98
CA TYR A 58 -1.50 -2.94 -14.73
C TYR A 58 -2.08 -2.60 -16.08
N VAL A 59 -1.60 -3.26 -17.12
CA VAL A 59 -2.16 -3.15 -18.47
C VAL A 59 -2.48 -4.55 -18.97
N GLY A 60 -3.58 -4.68 -19.68
CA GLY A 60 -4.07 -5.95 -20.20
C GLY A 60 -4.91 -5.75 -21.43
N SER A 61 -5.02 -6.80 -22.22
CA SER A 61 -5.85 -6.79 -23.41
C SER A 61 -6.60 -8.11 -23.56
N SER A 62 -7.83 -7.99 -24.05
CA SER A 62 -8.64 -9.10 -24.52
C SER A 62 -8.54 -9.29 -26.05
N GLU A 63 -7.63 -8.58 -26.73
CA GLU A 63 -7.39 -8.75 -28.18
C GLU A 63 -7.04 -10.22 -28.46
N GLY A 64 -7.79 -10.85 -29.36
CA GLY A 64 -7.62 -12.26 -29.71
C GLY A 64 -8.34 -13.26 -28.80
N PHE A 65 -9.04 -12.82 -27.75
CA PHE A 65 -9.95 -13.68 -26.99
C PHE A 65 -11.34 -13.75 -27.64
N SER A 66 -12.01 -14.89 -27.50
CA SER A 66 -13.38 -15.07 -28.03
C SER A 66 -14.43 -14.21 -27.31
N GLN A 67 -14.08 -13.70 -26.13
CA GLN A 67 -14.89 -12.80 -25.32
C GLN A 67 -13.98 -11.67 -24.81
N ASN A 68 -14.52 -10.45 -24.72
CA ASN A 68 -13.84 -9.31 -24.10
C ASN A 68 -13.85 -9.45 -22.56
N VAL A 69 -13.09 -10.43 -22.07
CA VAL A 69 -12.99 -10.83 -20.66
C VAL A 69 -11.53 -11.13 -20.34
N ILE A 70 -11.02 -10.53 -19.26
CA ILE A 70 -9.72 -10.83 -18.68
C ILE A 70 -9.99 -11.39 -17.29
N SER A 71 -9.58 -12.62 -17.02
CA SER A 71 -9.89 -13.29 -15.76
C SER A 71 -8.64 -13.59 -14.94
N ASN A 72 -8.80 -13.54 -13.61
CA ASN A 72 -7.83 -14.00 -12.62
C ASN A 72 -6.42 -13.42 -12.77
N GLN A 73 -6.29 -12.15 -13.15
CA GLN A 73 -5.01 -11.47 -13.18
C GLN A 73 -4.58 -11.12 -11.75
N PRO A 74 -3.37 -11.49 -11.30
CA PRO A 74 -2.90 -11.13 -9.97
C PRO A 74 -2.72 -9.60 -9.89
N LEU A 75 -3.46 -8.98 -8.97
CA LEU A 75 -3.43 -7.53 -8.76
C LEU A 75 -2.41 -7.15 -7.69
N ASP A 76 -2.62 -7.57 -6.44
CA ASP A 76 -1.72 -7.23 -5.34
C ASP A 76 -1.64 -8.39 -4.34
N PHE A 77 -0.48 -8.53 -3.70
CA PHE A 77 -0.27 -9.48 -2.61
C PHE A 77 -0.10 -8.72 -1.30
N ILE A 78 -1.04 -8.93 -0.38
CA ILE A 78 -1.06 -8.27 0.91
C ILE A 78 -0.43 -9.22 1.94
N SER A 79 0.84 -8.98 2.27
CA SER A 79 1.58 -9.75 3.27
C SER A 79 1.03 -9.52 4.67
N THR A 80 0.94 -10.59 5.46
CA THR A 80 0.61 -10.53 6.90
C THR A 80 1.72 -9.92 7.74
N GLU A 81 2.93 -9.77 7.20
CA GLU A 81 4.06 -9.09 7.87
C GLU A 81 3.80 -7.58 8.05
N THR A 82 2.82 -7.04 7.34
CA THR A 82 2.39 -5.64 7.44
C THR A 82 1.14 -5.49 8.30
N ASN A 83 0.90 -4.28 8.81
CA ASN A 83 -0.32 -3.96 9.56
C ASN A 83 -1.59 -3.77 8.68
N ARG A 84 -1.50 -3.98 7.35
CA ARG A 84 -2.60 -3.73 6.39
C ARG A 84 -3.83 -4.59 6.68
N LEU A 85 -3.64 -5.80 7.19
CA LEU A 85 -4.71 -6.78 7.45
C LEU A 85 -5.12 -6.89 8.93
N PHE A 86 -4.64 -5.99 9.81
CA PHE A 86 -4.80 -6.16 11.26
C PHE A 86 -6.22 -5.91 11.78
N TYR A 87 -6.96 -5.00 11.14
CA TYR A 87 -8.34 -4.67 11.53
C TYR A 87 -9.27 -4.75 10.34
N ARG A 88 -9.05 -3.88 9.36
CA ARG A 88 -9.84 -3.84 8.13
C ARG A 88 -9.03 -3.18 7.04
N TYR A 89 -9.15 -3.75 5.85
CA TYR A 89 -8.50 -3.31 4.63
C TYR A 89 -9.56 -2.90 3.60
N SER A 90 -9.26 -1.92 2.76
CA SER A 90 -10.05 -1.53 1.61
C SER A 90 -9.14 -1.31 0.41
N ILE A 91 -9.60 -1.73 -0.76
CA ILE A 91 -8.96 -1.43 -2.03
C ILE A 91 -10.04 -0.97 -3.00
N ASN A 92 -9.78 0.15 -3.66
CA ASN A 92 -10.61 0.66 -4.75
C ASN A 92 -9.83 0.59 -6.04
N VAL A 93 -10.27 -0.28 -6.94
CA VAL A 93 -9.64 -0.50 -8.23
C VAL A 93 -10.34 0.37 -9.25
N PHE A 94 -9.56 1.08 -10.06
CA PHE A 94 -10.00 1.88 -11.19
C PHE A 94 -9.61 1.17 -12.47
N GLN A 95 -10.58 0.96 -13.36
CA GLN A 95 -10.38 0.39 -14.68
C GLN A 95 -10.58 1.48 -15.72
N TYR A 96 -9.56 1.74 -16.52
CA TYR A 96 -9.58 2.70 -17.61
C TYR A 96 -9.69 1.95 -18.93
N SER A 97 -10.63 2.35 -19.79
CA SER A 97 -10.61 1.94 -21.20
C SER A 97 -9.46 2.61 -21.94
N MET A 98 -8.86 1.92 -22.91
CA MET A 98 -7.69 2.41 -23.64
C MET A 98 -7.84 2.19 -25.14
N ASN A 99 -7.25 3.08 -25.94
CA ASN A 99 -7.05 2.76 -27.34
C ASN A 99 -5.75 1.97 -27.54
N ARG A 100 -5.57 1.42 -28.75
CA ARG A 100 -4.39 0.60 -29.07
C ARG A 100 -3.07 1.34 -28.87
N HIS A 101 -3.00 2.63 -29.22
CA HIS A 101 -1.77 3.41 -29.13
C HIS A 101 -1.38 3.69 -27.68
N SER A 102 -2.34 4.08 -26.82
CA SER A 102 -2.08 4.29 -25.40
C SER A 102 -1.69 2.98 -24.71
N TYR A 103 -2.37 1.88 -25.03
CA TYR A 103 -2.02 0.55 -24.52
C TYR A 103 -0.57 0.17 -24.87
N GLN A 104 -0.16 0.35 -26.12
CA GLN A 104 1.21 0.08 -26.56
C GLN A 104 2.23 0.94 -25.80
N TYR A 105 1.95 2.23 -25.62
CA TYR A 105 2.81 3.13 -24.86
C TYR A 105 3.00 2.65 -23.42
N PHE A 106 1.90 2.42 -22.69
CA PHE A 106 1.97 2.03 -21.27
C PHE A 106 2.51 0.62 -21.07
N LYS A 107 2.30 -0.30 -22.02
CA LYS A 107 2.91 -1.63 -22.02
C LYS A 107 4.43 -1.54 -22.18
N GLN A 108 4.93 -0.79 -23.17
CA GLN A 108 6.36 -0.61 -23.37
C GLN A 108 7.02 0.10 -22.19
N LEU A 109 6.37 1.12 -21.61
CA LEU A 109 6.85 1.80 -20.40
C LEU A 109 6.97 0.83 -19.23
N LYS A 110 5.96 -0.03 -19.02
CA LYS A 110 5.97 -1.03 -17.94
C LYS A 110 7.10 -2.03 -18.13
N GLU A 111 7.23 -2.58 -19.35
CA GLU A 111 8.32 -3.50 -19.70
C GLU A 111 9.70 -2.85 -19.47
N GLN A 112 9.88 -1.56 -19.75
CA GLN A 112 11.15 -0.86 -19.48
C GLN A 112 11.42 -0.66 -17.99
N LEU A 113 10.40 -0.40 -17.17
CA LEU A 113 10.56 -0.20 -15.74
C LEU A 113 10.84 -1.52 -14.99
N GLU A 114 10.18 -2.61 -15.39
CA GLU A 114 10.34 -3.93 -14.77
C GLU A 114 11.64 -4.64 -15.20
N ASN A 115 12.14 -4.39 -16.42
CA ASN A 115 13.38 -5.02 -16.92
C ASN A 115 14.68 -4.41 -16.35
N LYS A 116 14.62 -3.42 -15.46
CA LYS A 116 15.80 -2.77 -14.87
C LYS A 116 16.61 -3.65 -13.89
N SER A 117 16.13 -4.86 -13.56
CA SER A 117 16.79 -5.77 -12.62
C SER A 117 17.50 -6.96 -13.29
N SER A 118 17.63 -6.98 -14.62
CA SER A 118 18.30 -8.06 -15.35
C SER A 118 19.71 -7.63 -15.77
N LEU A 119 20.70 -8.53 -15.62
CA LEU A 119 22.08 -8.37 -16.12
C LEU A 119 22.16 -8.16 -17.64
N PHE A 120 21.03 -8.33 -18.34
CA PHE A 120 20.84 -8.00 -19.75
C PHE A 120 19.95 -6.76 -19.84
N GLU A 121 20.56 -5.58 -19.74
CA GLU A 121 19.88 -4.31 -19.99
C GLU A 121 19.41 -4.27 -21.45
N LYS A 122 18.09 -4.30 -21.66
CA LYS A 122 17.53 -3.97 -22.97
C LYS A 122 17.72 -2.46 -23.19
N THR A 123 18.27 -2.08 -24.34
CA THR A 123 18.36 -0.67 -24.74
C THR A 123 16.97 -0.03 -24.60
N PRO A 124 16.82 1.06 -23.82
CA PRO A 124 15.55 1.75 -23.69
C PRO A 124 15.04 2.16 -25.07
N VAL A 125 13.83 1.74 -25.41
CA VAL A 125 13.16 2.17 -26.64
C VAL A 125 12.59 3.56 -26.39
N VAL A 126 12.79 4.49 -27.33
CA VAL A 126 12.15 5.80 -27.26
C VAL A 126 10.64 5.60 -27.33
N LEU A 127 9.94 5.95 -26.25
CA LEU A 127 8.49 5.91 -26.20
C LEU A 127 7.93 7.13 -26.95
N ASN A 128 7.14 6.89 -27.99
CA ASN A 128 6.52 7.97 -28.74
C ASN A 128 5.40 8.63 -27.91
N SER A 129 5.63 9.89 -27.53
CA SER A 129 4.62 10.74 -26.92
C SER A 129 3.59 11.21 -27.95
N ASN A 130 2.36 11.47 -27.51
CA ASN A 130 1.34 12.16 -28.31
C ASN A 130 1.27 13.67 -28.00
N ILE A 131 2.20 14.19 -27.21
CA ILE A 131 2.31 15.60 -26.82
C ILE A 131 3.51 16.20 -27.56
N SER A 132 3.37 17.45 -28.03
CA SER A 132 4.45 18.16 -28.74
C SER A 132 4.55 19.63 -28.31
N CYS A 133 5.77 20.17 -28.36
CA CYS A 133 6.02 21.57 -28.08
C CYS A 133 5.74 22.44 -29.32
N LEU A 134 4.84 23.42 -29.20
CA LEU A 134 4.45 24.28 -30.31
C LEU A 134 5.54 25.29 -30.71
N SER A 135 6.34 25.74 -29.75
CA SER A 135 7.44 26.70 -29.98
C SER A 135 8.73 26.04 -30.49
N ASN A 136 8.95 24.76 -30.18
CA ASN A 136 10.15 24.03 -30.58
C ASN A 136 9.83 22.58 -30.99
N LYS A 137 9.76 22.31 -32.29
CA LYS A 137 9.46 20.97 -32.82
C LYS A 137 10.56 19.92 -32.55
N ASN A 138 11.77 20.34 -32.18
CA ASN A 138 12.88 19.43 -31.89
C ASN A 138 12.94 19.06 -30.39
N GLU A 139 12.08 19.64 -29.57
CA GLU A 139 12.01 19.34 -28.15
C GLU A 139 11.30 18.00 -27.91
N VAL A 140 11.98 17.08 -27.22
CA VAL A 140 11.41 15.79 -26.84
C VAL A 140 10.54 15.98 -25.60
N VAL A 141 9.23 15.79 -25.77
CA VAL A 141 8.26 15.83 -24.66
C VAL A 141 7.98 14.39 -24.20
N LEU A 142 8.13 14.15 -22.91
CA LEU A 142 7.84 12.86 -22.29
C LEU A 142 6.39 12.78 -21.80
N GLY A 143 5.83 11.57 -21.79
CA GLY A 143 4.47 11.31 -21.31
C GLY A 143 3.51 10.94 -22.43
N TYR A 144 2.28 10.65 -22.03
CA TYR A 144 1.18 10.34 -22.94
C TYR A 144 -0.11 10.90 -22.34
N PHE A 145 -0.84 11.67 -23.14
CA PHE A 145 -2.13 12.23 -22.78
C PHE A 145 -3.26 11.31 -23.24
N GLU A 146 -4.16 10.94 -22.34
CA GLU A 146 -5.30 10.07 -22.65
C GLU A 146 -6.56 10.58 -21.95
N VAL A 147 -7.70 10.40 -22.63
CA VAL A 147 -9.04 10.57 -22.06
C VAL A 147 -9.74 9.23 -22.19
N SER A 148 -10.25 8.71 -21.09
CA SER A 148 -10.84 7.37 -21.02
C SER A 148 -12.09 7.35 -20.15
N GLU A 149 -12.94 6.37 -20.43
CA GLU A 149 -14.02 6.00 -19.51
C GLU A 149 -13.41 5.23 -18.34
N VAL A 150 -13.89 5.51 -17.12
CA VAL A 150 -13.39 4.91 -15.90
C VAL A 150 -14.53 4.25 -15.14
N ASP A 151 -14.38 2.96 -14.87
CA ASP A 151 -15.19 2.25 -13.89
C ASP A 151 -14.37 1.99 -12.63
N SER A 152 -15.02 1.93 -11.48
CA SER A 152 -14.34 1.65 -10.21
C SER A 152 -15.12 0.73 -9.31
N THR A 153 -14.39 -0.14 -8.60
CA THR A 153 -14.98 -1.06 -7.62
C THR A 153 -14.15 -1.04 -6.36
N ARG A 154 -14.83 -0.78 -5.23
CA ARG A 154 -14.25 -0.85 -3.90
C ARG A 154 -14.72 -2.10 -3.18
N ILE A 155 -13.77 -2.81 -2.59
CA ILE A 155 -14.06 -3.89 -1.64
C ILE A 155 -13.47 -3.56 -0.26
N PHE A 156 -13.97 -4.28 0.74
CA PHE A 156 -13.46 -4.28 2.10
C PHE A 156 -13.14 -5.72 2.49
N ILE A 157 -12.11 -5.88 3.32
CA ILE A 157 -11.71 -7.16 3.90
C ILE A 157 -11.57 -6.91 5.40
N ASP A 158 -12.50 -7.45 6.18
CA ASP A 158 -12.41 -7.42 7.64
C ASP A 158 -11.50 -8.55 8.14
N LYS A 159 -10.83 -8.32 9.29
CA LYS A 159 -10.02 -9.35 9.96
C LYS A 159 -10.76 -10.67 10.16
N LYS A 160 -12.07 -10.62 10.44
CA LYS A 160 -12.94 -11.80 10.66
C LYS A 160 -13.13 -12.67 9.42
N GLU A 161 -12.84 -12.15 8.23
CA GLU A 161 -12.92 -12.89 6.97
C GLU A 161 -11.63 -13.69 6.68
N LEU A 162 -10.60 -13.50 7.52
CA LEU A 162 -9.32 -14.20 7.42
C LEU A 162 -9.34 -15.45 8.31
N THR A 163 -8.73 -16.55 7.85
CA THR A 163 -8.68 -17.80 8.62
C THR A 163 -7.75 -17.68 9.83
N ASP A 164 -8.00 -18.47 10.88
CA ASP A 164 -7.28 -18.37 12.17
C ASP A 164 -5.75 -18.54 12.05
N ASP A 165 -5.27 -19.30 11.06
CA ASP A 165 -3.83 -19.48 10.76
C ASP A 165 -3.13 -18.16 10.37
N PHE A 166 -3.86 -17.18 9.83
CA PHE A 166 -3.34 -15.85 9.48
C PHE A 166 -3.12 -14.96 10.70
N LEU A 167 -3.86 -15.21 11.79
CA LEU A 167 -3.89 -14.32 12.95
C LEU A 167 -2.65 -14.44 13.84
N TRP A 168 -1.97 -15.59 13.83
CA TRP A 168 -0.83 -15.85 14.72
C TRP A 168 0.54 -15.49 14.12
N THR A 169 0.68 -15.43 12.79
CA THR A 169 1.98 -15.30 12.12
C THR A 169 2.40 -13.86 11.81
N GLY A 170 1.45 -12.94 11.58
CA GLY A 170 1.73 -11.56 11.16
C GLY A 170 1.76 -10.50 12.26
N LEU A 171 0.97 -10.69 13.32
CA LEU A 171 0.81 -9.70 14.40
C LEU A 171 2.07 -9.52 15.26
N VAL A 172 2.99 -10.49 15.26
CA VAL A 172 4.17 -10.51 16.13
C VAL A 172 5.33 -9.67 15.56
N ASN A 173 5.37 -9.44 14.24
CA ASN A 173 6.56 -8.86 13.59
C ASN A 173 6.46 -7.35 13.28
N TYR A 174 5.27 -6.79 13.08
CA TYR A 174 5.14 -5.34 12.80
C TYR A 174 5.69 -4.47 13.95
N ASP A 175 5.59 -4.96 15.18
CA ASP A 175 6.07 -4.28 16.37
C ASP A 175 7.59 -4.41 16.59
N SER A 176 8.28 -5.25 15.80
CA SER A 176 9.73 -5.44 15.92
C SER A 176 10.52 -4.18 15.58
N GLU A 177 10.03 -3.33 14.67
CA GLU A 177 10.62 -2.03 14.36
C GLU A 177 10.38 -0.97 15.46
N CYS A 178 9.32 -1.18 16.25
CA CYS A 178 8.99 -0.35 17.40
C CYS A 178 9.81 -0.68 18.63
N TYR A 179 10.36 -1.89 18.68
CA TYR A 179 11.13 -2.40 19.79
C TYR A 179 12.64 -2.23 19.59
N LYS A 180 13.19 -1.06 19.96
CA LYS A 180 14.64 -0.86 19.90
C LYS A 180 15.25 -1.04 21.28
N LYS A 181 15.60 -2.30 21.60
CA LYS A 181 16.57 -2.72 22.62
C LYS A 181 16.11 -2.67 24.10
N LYS A 182 16.33 -3.77 24.83
CA LYS A 182 16.33 -3.84 26.31
C LYS A 182 17.66 -3.34 26.82
N ILE A 183 17.67 -2.33 27.68
CA ILE A 183 18.87 -1.94 28.43
C ILE A 183 18.58 -2.16 29.92
N PRO A 184 19.29 -3.08 30.60
CA PRO A 184 19.19 -3.21 32.05
C PRO A 184 19.88 -2.01 32.73
N ILE A 185 19.21 -1.36 33.67
CA ILE A 185 19.78 -0.28 34.48
C ILE A 185 20.00 -0.77 35.91
N SER A 186 21.11 -0.37 36.53
CA SER A 186 21.48 -0.71 37.90
C SER A 186 21.24 0.40 38.93
N GLN A 187 20.80 1.59 38.52
CA GLN A 187 20.56 2.73 39.41
C GLN A 187 19.19 3.35 39.15
N LYS A 188 18.39 3.38 40.22
CA LYS A 188 17.14 4.13 40.35
C LYS A 188 17.48 5.58 40.63
N ASP A 189 17.51 6.41 39.60
CA ASP A 189 17.28 7.83 39.78
C ASP A 189 15.94 8.18 39.13
N ASP A 190 15.19 9.12 39.71
CA ASP A 190 13.86 9.53 39.26
C ASP A 190 13.87 9.87 37.75
N ILE A 191 13.19 9.05 36.95
CA ILE A 191 13.15 9.22 35.49
C ILE A 191 11.79 9.72 35.04
N ASP A 192 11.84 10.94 34.52
CA ASP A 192 10.79 11.65 33.82
C ASP A 192 10.68 11.14 32.37
N LEU A 193 9.45 11.01 31.85
CA LEU A 193 9.18 10.65 30.44
C LEU A 193 9.71 11.74 29.52
N ARG A 194 10.99 11.69 29.19
CA ARG A 194 11.60 12.68 28.31
C ARG A 194 11.52 12.20 26.87
N LEU A 195 10.81 12.96 26.04
CA LEU A 195 10.95 12.90 24.59
C LEU A 195 12.38 13.29 24.24
N VAL A 196 13.20 12.31 23.90
CA VAL A 196 14.57 12.55 23.41
C VAL A 196 14.56 12.26 21.92
N ALA A 197 14.64 13.32 21.11
CA ALA A 197 14.89 13.25 19.66
C ALA A 197 14.09 12.14 18.92
N ASP A 198 12.77 12.31 18.80
CA ASP A 198 11.84 11.39 18.12
C ASP A 198 11.70 9.98 18.74
N THR A 199 12.14 9.80 19.99
CA THR A 199 11.94 8.56 20.73
C THR A 199 11.31 8.78 22.10
N VAL A 200 10.49 7.81 22.51
CA VAL A 200 9.99 7.70 23.89
C VAL A 200 10.77 6.61 24.59
N VAL A 201 11.22 6.92 25.80
CA VAL A 201 11.90 5.99 26.68
C VAL A 201 10.94 5.55 27.78
N LEU A 202 10.57 4.26 27.81
CA LEU A 202 9.84 3.67 28.95
C LEU A 202 10.78 2.93 29.86
N ILE A 203 10.60 3.10 31.17
CA ILE A 203 11.35 2.34 32.18
C ILE A 203 10.35 1.59 33.06
N ILE A 204 10.40 0.26 33.01
CA ILE A 204 9.55 -0.61 33.84
C ILE A 204 10.39 -1.09 35.02
N ASP A 205 9.99 -0.71 36.24
CA ASP A 205 10.57 -1.23 37.48
C ASP A 205 10.14 -2.68 37.72
N GLY A 206 11.08 -3.61 37.61
CA GLY A 206 10.89 -5.02 37.98
C GLY A 206 10.96 -5.22 39.49
N ARG A 207 10.28 -6.26 40.01
CA ARG A 207 10.32 -6.66 41.44
C ARG A 207 11.71 -7.12 41.96
N ARG A 208 12.77 -7.12 41.13
CA ARG A 208 14.12 -7.65 41.46
C ARG A 208 15.25 -6.69 41.05
N ASP A 209 15.14 -5.41 41.39
CA ASP A 209 16.19 -4.39 41.14
C ASP A 209 16.68 -4.27 39.68
N THR A 210 15.83 -4.67 38.73
CA THR A 210 16.09 -4.48 37.31
C THR A 210 15.04 -3.55 36.73
N SER A 211 15.48 -2.36 36.33
CA SER A 211 14.67 -1.44 35.54
C SER A 211 15.00 -1.67 34.06
N LEU A 212 13.97 -1.78 33.21
CA LEU A 212 14.13 -2.03 31.78
C LEU A 212 13.82 -0.77 30.99
N ILE A 213 14.80 -0.24 30.24
CA ILE A 213 14.60 0.81 29.23
C ILE A 213 14.03 0.20 27.94
N TYR A 214 12.99 0.81 27.41
CA TYR A 214 12.45 0.58 26.08
C TYR A 214 12.53 1.86 25.28
N HIS A 215 13.22 1.85 24.13
CA HIS A 215 13.18 2.95 23.18
C HIS A 215 12.14 2.67 22.10
N TYR A 216 11.21 3.61 21.94
CA TYR A 216 10.19 3.57 20.91
C TYR A 216 10.38 4.70 19.92
N SER A 217 10.38 4.38 18.63
CA SER A 217 10.33 5.37 17.57
C SER A 217 8.99 6.10 17.57
N ARG A 218 8.98 7.39 17.25
CA ARG A 218 7.76 8.19 17.05
C ARG A 218 6.73 7.52 16.14
N THR A 219 7.21 6.79 15.14
CA THR A 219 6.39 5.99 14.20
C THR A 219 5.53 4.90 14.84
N CYS A 220 5.67 4.65 16.14
CA CYS A 220 5.02 3.56 16.86
C CYS A 220 3.86 4.01 17.74
N PHE A 221 3.82 5.30 18.10
CA PHE A 221 2.80 5.88 18.96
C PHE A 221 2.12 7.11 18.34
N ASP A 222 2.70 7.70 17.29
CA ASP A 222 2.13 8.88 16.61
C ASP A 222 1.56 8.49 15.24
N CYS A 223 0.23 8.42 15.13
CA CYS A 223 -0.48 8.14 13.88
C CYS A 223 -0.06 9.12 12.76
N THR A 224 0.22 10.39 13.07
CA THR A 224 0.49 11.44 12.05
C THR A 224 1.72 11.15 11.20
N THR A 225 2.62 10.30 11.70
CA THR A 225 3.81 9.84 10.95
C THR A 225 3.48 8.84 9.84
N LYS A 226 2.35 8.12 9.96
CA LYS A 226 1.99 6.99 9.07
C LYS A 226 0.61 7.14 8.45
N GLY A 227 -0.26 8.01 8.94
CA GLY A 227 -1.63 8.16 8.48
C GLY A 227 -2.41 9.23 9.26
N PHE A 228 -3.74 9.14 9.21
CA PHE A 228 -4.65 10.09 9.84
C PHE A 228 -5.21 9.52 11.16
N PRO A 229 -5.04 10.20 12.30
CA PRO A 229 -5.58 9.76 13.58
C PRO A 229 -7.10 9.97 13.64
N ASN A 230 -7.85 8.93 14.03
CA ASN A 230 -9.28 9.02 14.38
C ASN A 230 -10.21 9.65 13.32
N VAL A 231 -9.75 9.77 12.06
CA VAL A 231 -10.52 10.31 10.95
C VAL A 231 -10.44 9.31 9.78
N PRO A 232 -11.42 8.41 9.66
CA PRO A 232 -11.52 7.54 8.49
C PRO A 232 -11.91 8.36 7.23
N PRO A 233 -11.53 7.92 6.01
CA PRO A 233 -12.05 8.52 4.78
C PRO A 233 -13.57 8.41 4.66
N ASP A 234 -14.22 9.32 3.95
CA ASP A 234 -15.70 9.39 3.83
C ASP A 234 -16.36 8.10 3.31
N TYR A 235 -15.66 7.34 2.47
CA TYR A 235 -16.15 6.06 1.93
C TYR A 235 -16.02 4.89 2.91
N TRP A 236 -15.32 5.07 4.04
CA TRP A 236 -15.04 4.01 5.00
C TRP A 236 -16.25 3.77 5.89
N LYS A 237 -16.98 2.69 5.59
CA LYS A 237 -18.15 2.26 6.37
C LYS A 237 -17.70 1.22 7.40
N GLU A 238 -18.09 1.37 8.67
CA GLU A 238 -17.87 0.34 9.70
C GLU A 238 -18.76 -0.89 9.50
#